data_AF-A0A1I3RZR4-F1
#
_entry.id   AF-A0A1I3RZR4-F1
#
_cell.length_a   1.000
_cell.length_b   1.000
_cell.length_c   1.000
_cell.angle_alpha   90.00
_cell.angle_beta   90.00
_cell.angle_gamma   90.00
#
_symmetry.space_group_name_H-M   'P 1'
#
loop_
_entity.id
_entity.type
_entity.pdbx_description
1 polymer ?
#
loop_
_entity_poly.entity_id
_entity_poly.type
_entity_poly.pdbx_seq_one_letter_code
_entity_poly.pdbx_strand_id
1 'polypeptide(L)' 'LPGDLEAQIGAFVEHYNHRRYHESLDNVTPADAYFGRAAAIIKQRERIKRQTIQHRRLQHRKLAA' A
#
# COMPACT_ATOMS: atom_id res chain seq x y z
N LEU A 1 20.91 -13.68 23.15
CA LEU A 1 22.30 -14.08 22.78
C LEU A 1 23.07 -12.80 22.43
N PRO A 2 24.42 -12.79 22.45
CA PRO A 2 25.15 -11.68 21.84
C PRO A 2 24.65 -11.46 20.41
N GLY A 3 24.30 -10.23 20.03
CA GLY A 3 23.75 -9.91 18.71
C GLY A 3 22.21 -9.92 18.57
N ASP A 4 21.47 -10.34 19.61
CA ASP A 4 20.01 -10.46 19.53
C ASP A 4 19.32 -9.09 19.47
N LEU A 5 19.85 -8.09 20.18
CA LEU A 5 19.32 -6.73 20.13
C LEU A 5 19.49 -6.13 18.71
N GLU A 6 20.66 -6.30 18.11
CA GLU A 6 20.95 -5.84 16.75
C GLU A 6 20.03 -6.53 15.73
N ALA A 7 19.79 -7.84 15.90
CA ALA A 7 18.87 -8.60 15.05
C ALA A 7 17.43 -8.06 15.19
N GLN A 8 16.97 -7.79 16.41
CA GLN A 8 15.63 -7.25 16.65
C GLN A 8 15.46 -5.83 16.10
N ILE A 9 16.48 -4.98 16.22
CA ILE A 9 16.48 -3.64 15.61
C ILE A 9 16.42 -3.76 14.08
N GLY A 10 17.23 -4.64 13.49
CA GLY A 10 17.21 -4.90 12.05
C GLY A 10 15.83 -5.34 11.55
N ALA A 11 15.19 -6.28 12.28
CA ALA A 11 13.84 -6.74 11.97
C ALA A 11 12.80 -5.61 12.07
N PHE A 12 12.92 -4.73 13.07
CA PHE A 12 12.05 -3.57 13.22
C PHE A 12 12.20 -2.59 12.05
N VAL A 13 13.44 -2.22 11.70
CA VAL A 13 13.73 -1.28 10.60
C VAL A 13 13.19 -1.82 9.27
N GLU A 14 13.44 -3.10 8.99
CA GLU A 14 12.93 -3.76 7.79
C GLU A 14 11.40 -3.73 7.72
N HIS A 15 10.72 -4.07 8.83
CA HIS A 15 9.27 -4.02 8.88
C HIS A 15 8.74 -2.59 8.67
N TYR A 16 9.30 -1.60 9.38
CA TYR A 16 8.83 -0.23 9.34
C TYR A 16 9.00 0.39 7.95
N ASN A 17 10.16 0.18 7.31
CA ASN A 17 10.52 0.83 6.04
C ASN A 17 9.93 0.12 4.82
N HIS A 18 9.78 -1.21 4.85
CA HIS A 18 9.45 -1.98 3.65
C HIS A 18 8.12 -2.71 3.71
N ARG A 19 7.51 -2.91 4.89
CA ARG A 19 6.31 -3.74 5.04
C ARG A 19 5.11 -2.99 5.60
N ARG A 20 5.35 -1.97 6.42
CA ARG A 20 4.28 -1.17 7.04
C ARG A 20 3.87 -0.01 6.14
N TYR A 21 2.58 0.10 5.87
CA TYR A 21 1.99 1.29 5.25
C TYR A 21 1.77 2.37 6.31
N HIS A 22 1.99 3.63 5.94
CA HIS A 22 1.78 4.77 6.84
C HIS A 22 0.75 5.74 6.26
N GLU A 23 -0.24 6.11 7.06
CA GLU A 23 -1.32 7.00 6.64
C GLU A 23 -0.83 8.39 6.26
N SER A 24 0.19 8.92 6.96
CA SER A 24 0.84 10.18 6.63
C SER A 24 1.56 10.20 5.28
N LEU A 25 1.78 9.03 4.68
CA LEU A 25 2.39 8.84 3.37
C LEU A 25 1.38 8.29 2.35
N ASP A 26 0.09 8.66 2.47
CA ASP A 26 -0.98 8.17 1.60
C ASP A 26 -1.06 6.63 1.52
N ASN A 27 -0.73 5.97 2.64
CA ASN A 27 -0.67 4.51 2.75
C ASN A 27 0.31 3.84 1.78
N VAL A 28 1.43 4.47 1.46
CA VAL A 28 2.61 3.78 0.89
C VAL A 28 3.62 3.43 1.99
N THR A 29 4.62 2.60 1.66
CA THR A 29 5.73 2.32 2.58
C THR A 29 6.73 3.47 2.59
N PRO A 30 7.52 3.67 3.66
CA PRO A 30 8.56 4.70 3.67
C PRO A 30 9.58 4.49 2.55
N ALA A 31 9.94 3.24 2.25
CA ALA A 31 10.82 2.92 1.13
C ALA A 31 10.23 3.37 -0.21
N ASP A 32 8.94 3.14 -0.47
CA ASP A 32 8.31 3.60 -1.72
C ASP A 32 8.27 5.12 -1.84
N ALA A 33 8.09 5.83 -0.73
CA ALA A 33 8.19 7.29 -0.70
C ALA A 33 9.64 7.74 -0.98
N TYR A 34 10.61 7.15 -0.28
CA TYR A 34 12.03 7.49 -0.41
C TYR A 34 12.56 7.24 -1.83
N PHE A 35 12.21 6.10 -2.44
CA PHE A 35 12.62 5.75 -3.81
C PHE A 35 11.74 6.42 -4.88
N GLY A 36 10.84 7.34 -4.52
CA GLY A 36 10.02 8.10 -5.47
C GLY A 36 8.93 7.30 -6.20
N ARG A 37 8.58 6.11 -5.71
CA ARG A 37 7.56 5.23 -6.32
C ARG A 37 6.13 5.56 -5.89
N ALA A 38 5.95 6.36 -4.83
CA ALA A 38 4.66 6.66 -4.22
C ALA A 38 3.60 7.14 -5.22
N ALA A 39 3.91 8.13 -6.05
CA ALA A 39 2.96 8.70 -7.01
C ALA A 39 2.43 7.66 -8.02
N ALA A 40 3.30 6.76 -8.50
CA ALA A 40 2.90 5.71 -9.43
C ALA A 40 1.97 4.68 -8.75
N ILE A 41 2.27 4.30 -7.50
CA ILE A 41 1.45 3.37 -6.71
C ILE A 41 0.06 3.95 -6.47
N ILE A 42 -0.02 5.21 -6.02
CA ILE A 42 -1.28 5.89 -5.72
C ILE A 42 -2.14 5.99 -6.99
N LYS A 43 -1.56 6.45 -8.11
CA LYS A 43 -2.28 6.54 -9.40
C LYS A 43 -2.82 5.19 -9.86
N GLN A 44 -2.04 4.11 -9.69
CA GLN A 44 -2.49 2.77 -10.05
C GLN A 44 -3.65 2.29 -9.16
N ARG A 45 -3.60 2.55 -7.85
CA ARG A 45 -4.68 2.21 -6.91
C ARG A 45 -5.97 2.97 -7.23
N GLU A 46 -5.88 4.26 -7.54
CA GLU A 46 -7.04 5.06 -7.96
C GLU A 46 -7.71 4.50 -9.21
N ARG A 47 -6.91 4.12 -10.21
CA ARG A 47 -7.41 3.50 -11.45
C ARG A 47 -8.19 2.22 -11.16
N ILE A 48 -7.61 1.31 -10.37
CA ILE A 48 -8.28 0.06 -9.97
C ILE A 48 -9.58 0.36 -9.21
N LYS A 49 -9.54 1.26 -8.22
CA LYS A 49 -10.73 1.62 -7.43
C LYS A 49 -11.88 2.12 -8.32
N ARG A 50 -11.58 3.00 -9.28
CA ARG A 50 -12.58 3.50 -10.24
C ARG A 50 -13.16 2.37 -11.09
N GLN A 51 -12.31 1.50 -11.64
CA GLN A 51 -12.73 0.35 -12.46
C GLN A 51 -13.65 -0.59 -11.67
N THR A 52 -13.28 -0.93 -10.43
CA THR A 52 -14.07 -1.81 -9.57
C THR A 52 -15.43 -1.21 -9.23
N ILE A 53 -15.51 0.10 -8.94
CA ILE A 53 -16.78 0.78 -8.68
C ILE A 53 -17.68 0.76 -9.92
N GLN A 54 -17.12 1.02 -11.11
CA GLN A 54 -17.88 1.00 -12.37
C GLN A 54 -18.41 -0.40 -12.69
N HIS A 55 -17.57 -1.43 -12.51
CA HIS A 55 -17.98 -2.81 -12.71
C HIS A 55 -19.14 -3.20 -11.78
N ARG A 56 -19.03 -2.84 -10.49
CA ARG A 56 -20.09 -3.07 -9.50
C ARG A 56 -21.41 -2.38 -9.90
N ARG A 57 -21.34 -1.12 -10.35
CA ARG A 57 -22.53 -0.38 -10.83
C ARG A 57 -23.19 -1.07 -12.03
N LEU A 58 -22.39 -1.57 -12.98
CA LEU A 58 -22.92 -2.29 -14.13
C LEU A 58 -23.62 -3.60 -13.72
N GLN A 59 -23.02 -4.37 -12.80
CA GLN A 59 -23.63 -5.59 -12.28
C GLN A 59 -24.97 -5.31 -11.59
N HIS A 60 -25.05 -4.28 -10.73
CA HIS A 60 -26.31 -3.90 -10.10
C HIS A 60 -27.38 -3.49 -11.10
N ARG A 61 -27.03 -2.72 -12.15
CA ARG A 61 -27.99 -2.35 -13.21
C ARG A 61 -28.52 -3.56 -13.97
N LYS A 62 -27.68 -4.58 -14.20
CA LYS A 62 -28.10 -5.83 -14.86
C LYS A 62 -29.04 -6.66 -13.99
N LEU A 63 -28.86 -6.63 -12.67
CA LEU A 63 -29.72 -7.36 -11.73
C LEU A 63 -31.07 -6.67 -11.47
N ALA A 64 -31.15 -5.36 -11.70
CA ALA A 64 -32.36 -4.56 -11.49
C ALA A 64 -33.22 -4.41 -12.76
N ALA A 65 -32.74 -4.91 -13.91
CA ALA A 65 -33.46 -4.95 -15.18
C ALA A 65 -34.09 -6.34 -15.38
#